data_AF-A0A413Q8N4-F1
#
_entry.id   AF-A0A413Q8N4-F1
#
_cell.length_a   1.000
_cell.length_b   1.000
_cell.length_c   1.000
_cell.angle_alpha   90.00
_cell.angle_beta   90.00
_cell.angle_gamma   90.00
#
_symmetry.space_group_name_H-M   'P 1'
#
loop_
_entity.id
_entity.type
_entity.pdbx_description
1 polymer ?
#
loop_
_entity_poly.entity_id
_entity_poly.type
_entity_poly.pdbx_seq_one_letter_code
_entity_poly.pdbx_strand_id
1 'polypeptide(L)'
;MSRDHGNPMEDIMPSILTDELVAIQKEVEGVFVHRTVYEYIVSLVEATRNNDRIELGVSPRGALALARMSKAAAYVEGREYVLPRDVASVFINVARHRIVLSAQGRMYNESAQDILAGILASVKQPTPQTEGR
;
A
#
# COMPACT_ATOMS: atom_id res chain seq x y z
N MET A 1 42.95 -29.76 -20.52
CA MET A 1 41.69 -29.39 -21.20
C MET A 1 40.95 -28.43 -20.29
N SER A 2 41.15 -27.13 -20.49
CA SER A 2 40.50 -26.07 -19.70
C SER A 2 39.01 -26.03 -20.03
N ARG A 3 38.16 -26.08 -19.00
CA ARG A 3 36.72 -25.82 -19.12
C ARG A 3 36.52 -24.31 -19.13
N ASP A 4 36.43 -23.74 -20.32
CA ASP A 4 35.89 -22.41 -20.55
C ASP A 4 34.39 -22.44 -20.15
N HIS A 5 34.07 -21.92 -18.98
CA HIS A 5 32.68 -21.66 -18.61
C HIS A 5 32.38 -20.26 -19.16
N GLY A 6 31.62 -20.19 -20.25
CA GLY A 6 31.18 -18.93 -20.84
C GLY A 6 30.66 -17.98 -19.76
N ASN A 7 31.01 -16.71 -19.88
CA ASN A 7 30.69 -15.70 -18.87
C ASN A 7 29.16 -15.64 -18.68
N PRO A 8 28.61 -15.97 -17.51
CA PRO A 8 27.15 -16.00 -17.28
C PRO A 8 26.43 -14.67 -17.53
N MET A 9 27.19 -13.57 -17.64
CA MET A 9 26.67 -12.27 -18.01
C MET A 9 26.30 -12.14 -19.49
N GLU A 10 26.85 -12.99 -20.37
CA GLU A 10 26.57 -12.96 -21.81
C GLU A 10 25.19 -13.57 -22.17
N ASP A 11 24.63 -14.39 -21.27
CA ASP A 11 23.32 -15.04 -21.45
C ASP A 11 22.17 -14.28 -20.75
N ILE A 12 22.42 -13.08 -20.21
CA ILE A 12 21.38 -12.31 -19.50
C ILE A 12 20.43 -11.70 -20.53
N MET A 13 19.19 -12.17 -20.52
CA MET A 13 18.09 -11.55 -21.27
C MET A 13 17.26 -10.64 -20.37
N PRO A 14 16.72 -9.52 -20.89
CA PRO A 14 15.81 -8.68 -20.16
C PRO A 14 14.53 -9.45 -19.83
N SER A 15 14.13 -9.45 -18.56
CA SER A 15 12.84 -10.02 -18.13
C SER A 15 11.64 -9.15 -18.48
N ILE A 16 11.86 -7.84 -18.68
CA ILE A 16 10.84 -6.87 -19.08
C ILE A 16 11.51 -5.74 -19.87
N LEU A 17 10.83 -5.26 -20.91
CA LEU A 17 11.22 -4.09 -21.67
C LEU A 17 10.63 -2.81 -21.06
N THR A 18 11.25 -1.66 -21.32
CA THR A 18 10.78 -0.37 -20.81
C THR A 18 9.34 -0.08 -21.21
N ASP A 19 8.97 -0.35 -22.46
CA ASP A 19 7.62 -0.08 -22.97
C ASP A 19 6.57 -1.00 -22.33
N GLU A 20 6.93 -2.25 -22.04
CA GLU A 20 6.09 -3.19 -21.28
C GLU A 20 5.87 -2.69 -19.85
N LEU A 21 6.92 -2.21 -19.19
CA LEU A 21 6.80 -1.63 -17.84
C LEU A 21 5.90 -0.39 -17.82
N VAL A 22 6.02 0.49 -18.81
CA VAL A 22 5.16 1.67 -18.94
C VAL A 22 3.71 1.28 -19.23
N ALA A 23 3.48 0.23 -20.03
CA ALA A 23 2.15 -0.31 -20.26
C ALA A 23 1.51 -0.84 -18.96
N ILE A 24 2.25 -1.64 -18.18
CA ILE A 24 1.79 -2.14 -16.87
C ILE A 24 1.45 -0.98 -15.93
N GLN A 25 2.26 0.08 -15.88
CA GLN A 25 1.96 1.25 -15.05
C GLN A 25 0.61 1.91 -15.42
N LYS A 26 0.30 2.00 -16.71
CA LYS A 26 -0.99 2.54 -17.19
C LYS A 26 -2.16 1.60 -16.85
N GLU A 27 -1.96 0.29 -16.96
CA GLU A 27 -2.99 -0.69 -16.59
C GLU A 27 -3.30 -0.63 -15.09
N VAL A 28 -2.27 -0.53 -14.25
CA VAL A 28 -2.42 -0.33 -12.80
C VAL A 28 -3.20 0.95 -12.48
N GLU A 29 -2.99 2.04 -13.24
CA GLU A 29 -3.77 3.27 -13.08
C GLU A 29 -5.27 3.06 -13.38
N GLY A 30 -5.58 2.17 -14.33
CA GLY A 30 -6.94 1.80 -14.72
C GLY A 30 -7.71 0.93 -13.72
N VAL A 31 -7.04 0.31 -12.74
CA VAL A 31 -7.69 -0.52 -11.72
C VAL A 31 -8.76 0.26 -10.98
N PHE A 32 -9.97 -0.30 -10.93
CA PHE A 32 -11.15 0.33 -10.34
C PHE A 32 -11.06 0.37 -8.81
N VAL A 33 -11.47 1.51 -8.22
CA VAL A 33 -11.58 1.68 -6.78
C VAL A 33 -12.98 2.16 -6.46
N HIS A 34 -13.74 1.34 -5.75
CA HIS A 34 -15.08 1.71 -5.32
C HIS A 34 -15.03 2.83 -4.27
N ARG A 35 -16.05 3.68 -4.22
CA ARG A 35 -16.15 4.81 -3.28
C ARG A 35 -15.94 4.39 -1.82
N THR A 36 -16.51 3.26 -1.39
CA THR A 36 -16.36 2.76 -0.02
C THR A 36 -14.91 2.38 0.33
N VAL A 37 -14.10 2.01 -0.66
CA VAL A 37 -12.66 1.75 -0.47
C VAL A 37 -11.88 3.06 -0.36
N TYR A 38 -12.26 4.09 -1.12
CA TYR A 38 -11.70 5.43 -0.92
C TYR A 38 -12.02 5.99 0.47
N GLU A 39 -13.26 5.81 0.93
CA GLU A 39 -13.68 6.20 2.28
C GLU A 39 -12.85 5.45 3.33
N TYR A 40 -12.60 4.15 3.15
CA TYR A 40 -11.72 3.37 4.03
C TYR A 40 -10.28 3.91 4.08
N ILE A 41 -9.70 4.25 2.93
CA ILE A 41 -8.38 4.89 2.84
C ILE A 41 -8.35 6.20 3.62
N VAL A 42 -9.38 7.04 3.45
CA VAL A 42 -9.50 8.32 4.17
C VAL A 42 -9.62 8.08 5.67
N SER A 43 -10.47 7.15 6.11
CA SER A 43 -10.64 6.82 7.54
C SER A 43 -9.34 6.33 8.19
N LEU A 44 -8.56 5.50 7.51
CA LEU A 44 -7.24 5.09 8.00
C LEU A 44 -6.30 6.29 8.17
N VAL A 45 -6.26 7.17 7.16
CA VAL A 45 -5.41 8.37 7.19
C VAL A 45 -5.85 9.35 8.28
N GLU A 46 -7.15 9.57 8.45
CA GLU A 46 -7.70 10.38 9.55
C GLU A 46 -7.40 9.78 10.91
N ALA A 47 -7.49 8.47 11.06
CA ALA A 47 -7.11 7.78 12.30
C ALA A 47 -5.63 7.98 12.63
N THR A 48 -4.74 8.15 11.64
CA THR A 48 -3.33 8.54 11.93
C THR A 48 -3.18 9.98 12.41
N ARG A 49 -4.09 10.88 12.03
CA ARG A 49 -4.04 12.31 12.40
C ARG A 49 -4.68 12.58 13.76
N ASN A 50 -5.62 11.73 14.17
CA ASN A 50 -6.36 11.86 15.41
C ASN A 50 -5.87 10.87 16.49
N ASN A 51 -4.63 10.40 16.39
CA ASN A 51 -4.04 9.46 17.36
C ASN A 51 -3.06 10.20 18.27
N ASP A 52 -3.29 10.19 19.58
CA ASP A 52 -2.46 10.91 20.57
C ASP A 52 -0.97 10.48 20.57
N ARG A 53 -0.67 9.29 20.05
CA ARG A 53 0.70 8.77 19.92
C ARG A 53 1.42 9.25 18.65
N ILE A 54 0.72 9.99 17.78
CA ILE A 54 1.23 10.51 16.53
C ILE A 54 1.16 12.05 16.55
N GLU A 55 2.31 12.70 16.42
CA GLU A 55 2.43 14.15 16.32
C GLU A 55 2.13 14.66 14.90
N LEU A 56 2.55 13.90 13.88
CA LEU A 56 2.24 14.18 12.48
C LEU A 56 1.70 12.92 11.81
N GLY A 57 0.42 12.95 11.45
CA GLY A 57 -0.24 11.87 10.71
C GLY A 57 0.07 11.87 9.21
N VAL A 58 -0.42 10.84 8.51
CA VAL A 58 -0.24 10.69 7.06
C VAL A 58 -0.86 11.89 6.33
N SER A 59 -0.16 12.48 5.36
CA SER A 59 -0.62 13.65 4.59
C SER A 59 -1.55 13.27 3.42
N PRO A 60 -2.21 14.24 2.74
CA PRO A 60 -2.99 13.94 1.53
C PRO A 60 -2.18 13.23 0.43
N ARG A 61 -0.88 13.54 0.32
CA ARG A 61 0.04 12.82 -0.59
C ARG A 61 0.24 11.36 -0.18
N GLY A 62 0.18 11.06 1.11
CA GLY A 62 0.21 9.69 1.63
C GLY A 62 -1.07 8.91 1.31
N ALA A 63 -2.23 9.57 1.37
CA ALA A 63 -3.51 8.95 0.95
C ALA A 63 -3.49 8.57 -0.54
N LEU A 64 -2.97 9.46 -1.41
CA LEU A 64 -2.80 9.15 -2.84
C LEU A 64 -1.82 7.99 -3.07
N ALA A 65 -0.70 7.96 -2.32
CA ALA A 65 0.25 6.86 -2.38
C ALA A 65 -0.39 5.53 -1.95
N LEU A 66 -1.22 5.55 -0.89
CA LEU A 66 -1.95 4.39 -0.41
C LEU A 66 -2.94 3.88 -1.46
N ALA A 67 -3.70 4.76 -2.11
CA ALA A 67 -4.60 4.39 -3.19
C ALA A 67 -3.86 3.75 -4.38
N ARG A 68 -2.74 4.34 -4.81
CA ARG A 68 -1.91 3.80 -5.92
C ARG A 68 -1.31 2.44 -5.58
N MET A 69 -0.80 2.26 -4.36
CA MET A 69 -0.26 0.97 -3.92
C MET A 69 -1.34 -0.09 -3.79
N SER A 70 -2.56 0.29 -3.39
CA SER A 70 -3.70 -0.63 -3.30
C SER A 70 -4.13 -1.12 -4.70
N LYS A 71 -4.10 -0.22 -5.70
CA LYS A 71 -4.31 -0.59 -7.12
C LYS A 71 -3.24 -1.56 -7.61
N ALA A 72 -1.97 -1.27 -7.33
CA ALA A 72 -0.87 -2.15 -7.69
C ALA A 72 -0.98 -3.54 -7.03
N ALA A 73 -1.36 -3.59 -5.76
CA ALA A 73 -1.58 -4.85 -5.05
C ALA A 73 -2.73 -5.66 -5.67
N ALA A 74 -3.84 -5.02 -6.03
CA ALA A 74 -4.94 -5.70 -6.71
C ALA A 74 -4.52 -6.23 -8.10
N TYR A 75 -3.78 -5.43 -8.87
CA TYR A 75 -3.29 -5.80 -10.19
C TYR A 75 -2.32 -7.00 -10.16
N VAL A 76 -1.37 -7.00 -9.22
CA VAL A 76 -0.43 -8.13 -9.03
C VAL A 76 -1.18 -9.42 -8.67
N GLU A 77 -2.32 -9.31 -7.98
CA GLU A 77 -3.23 -10.42 -7.67
C GLU A 77 -4.18 -10.78 -8.85
N GLY A 78 -3.94 -10.23 -10.05
CA GLY A 78 -4.73 -10.50 -11.25
C GLY A 78 -6.15 -9.91 -11.24
N ARG A 79 -6.40 -8.87 -10.43
CA ARG A 79 -7.72 -8.24 -10.30
C ARG A 79 -7.74 -6.82 -10.87
N GLU A 80 -8.86 -6.48 -11.50
CA GLU A 80 -9.14 -5.16 -12.06
C GLU A 80 -9.85 -4.21 -11.08
N TYR A 81 -10.02 -4.62 -9.82
CA TYR A 81 -10.64 -3.81 -8.77
C TYR A 81 -9.98 -4.01 -7.41
N VAL A 82 -9.94 -2.94 -6.62
CA VAL A 82 -9.36 -2.94 -5.27
C VAL A 82 -10.36 -3.45 -4.24
N LEU A 83 -9.89 -4.33 -3.37
CA LEU A 83 -10.60 -4.79 -2.17
C LEU A 83 -9.98 -4.19 -0.90
N PRO A 84 -10.72 -4.12 0.22
CA PRO A 84 -10.21 -3.57 1.48
C PRO A 84 -8.92 -4.23 1.98
N ARG A 85 -8.76 -5.53 1.72
CA ARG A 85 -7.54 -6.28 2.06
C ARG A 85 -6.29 -5.77 1.33
N ASP A 86 -6.44 -5.20 0.13
CA ASP A 86 -5.33 -4.65 -0.65
C ASP A 86 -4.83 -3.35 -0.05
N VAL A 87 -5.76 -2.54 0.49
CA VAL A 87 -5.41 -1.35 1.27
C VAL A 87 -4.70 -1.77 2.56
N ALA A 88 -5.24 -2.77 3.26
CA ALA A 88 -4.69 -3.25 4.52
C ALA A 88 -3.26 -3.82 4.35
N SER A 89 -3.00 -4.57 3.27
CA SER A 89 -1.69 -5.21 3.03
C SER A 89 -0.57 -4.20 2.78
N VAL A 90 -0.89 -3.03 2.22
CA VAL A 90 0.11 -1.99 1.91
C VAL A 90 0.11 -0.83 2.90
N PHE A 91 -0.90 -0.69 3.75
CA PHE A 91 -1.09 0.46 4.65
C PHE A 91 0.15 0.76 5.50
N ILE A 92 0.65 -0.21 6.26
CA ILE A 92 1.80 -0.03 7.16
C ILE A 92 3.05 0.35 6.37
N ASN A 93 3.29 -0.31 5.23
CA ASN A 93 4.45 -0.04 4.37
C ASN A 93 4.42 1.40 3.82
N VAL A 94 3.24 1.89 3.44
CA VAL A 94 3.05 3.26 2.94
C VAL A 94 3.13 4.28 4.08
N ALA A 95 2.56 3.99 5.26
CA ALA A 95 2.36 4.96 6.32
C ALA A 95 3.55 5.10 7.29
N ARG A 96 4.30 4.03 7.59
CA ARG A 96 5.31 4.02 8.68
C ARG A 96 6.36 5.12 8.61
N HIS A 97 6.77 5.48 7.40
CA HIS A 97 7.81 6.48 7.13
C HIS A 97 7.23 7.88 6.88
N ARG A 98 5.91 8.03 7.06
CA ARG A 98 5.14 9.26 6.80
C ARG A 98 4.46 9.79 8.05
N ILE A 99 4.76 9.21 9.21
CA ILE A 99 4.27 9.66 10.50
C ILE A 99 5.43 10.08 11.40
N VAL A 100 5.16 11.01 12.31
CA VAL A 100 6.08 11.38 13.40
C VAL A 100 5.42 11.00 14.71
N LEU A 101 6.12 10.25 15.55
CA LEU A 101 5.60 9.84 16.86
C LEU A 101 5.67 11.00 17.85
N SER A 102 4.60 11.15 18.63
CA SER A 102 4.58 12.11 19.74
C SER A 102 5.54 11.70 20.86
N ALA A 103 5.75 12.58 21.85
CA ALA A 103 6.50 12.22 23.05
C ALA A 103 5.88 11.00 23.75
N GLN A 104 4.55 10.96 23.85
CA GLN A 104 3.81 9.85 24.43
C GLN A 104 4.06 8.53 23.68
N GLY A 105 3.98 8.55 22.34
CA GLY A 105 4.25 7.36 21.52
C GLY A 105 5.66 6.79 21.73
N ARG A 106 6.66 7.66 21.89
CA ARG A 106 8.05 7.25 22.17
C ARG A 106 8.24 6.70 23.59
N MET A 107 7.52 7.22 24.58
CA MET A 107 7.64 6.77 25.98
C MET A 107 7.12 5.34 26.19
N TYR A 108 6.08 4.92 25.45
CA TYR A 108 5.54 3.56 25.54
C TYR A 108 6.39 2.51 24.81
N ASN A 109 7.53 2.90 24.23
CA ASN A 109 8.44 2.03 23.47
C ASN A 109 7.73 1.29 22.31
N GLU A 110 6.62 1.84 21.81
CA GLU A 110 5.88 1.34 20.66
C GLU A 110 6.55 1.82 19.37
N SER A 111 6.68 0.92 18.40
CA SER A 111 7.15 1.32 17.08
C SER A 111 6.03 1.99 16.28
N ALA A 112 6.40 2.77 15.26
CA ALA A 112 5.44 3.29 14.28
C ALA A 112 4.60 2.17 13.64
N GLN A 113 5.18 0.98 13.47
CA GLN A 113 4.49 -0.19 12.95
C GLN A 113 3.41 -0.70 13.91
N ASP A 114 3.68 -0.74 15.22
CA ASP A 114 2.72 -1.21 16.22
C ASP A 114 1.51 -0.29 16.31
N ILE A 115 1.75 1.03 16.33
CA ILE A 115 0.69 2.04 16.36
C ILE A 115 -0.18 1.94 15.09
N LEU A 116 0.45 1.80 13.92
CA LEU A 116 -0.27 1.66 12.66
C LEU A 116 -1.04 0.34 12.57
N ALA A 117 -0.51 -0.76 13.11
CA ALA A 117 -1.23 -2.03 13.19
C ALA A 117 -2.48 -1.90 14.08
N GLY A 118 -2.37 -1.19 15.21
CA GLY A 118 -3.51 -0.87 16.06
C GLY A 118 -4.58 -0.03 15.35
N ILE A 119 -4.17 0.98 14.57
CA ILE A 119 -5.08 1.77 13.73
C ILE A 119 -5.76 0.91 12.67
N LEU A 120 -4.99 0.05 11.99
CA LEU A 120 -5.53 -0.82 10.95
C LEU A 120 -6.59 -1.78 11.50
N ALA A 121 -6.40 -2.27 12.72
CA ALA A 121 -7.35 -3.14 13.39
C ALA A 121 -8.60 -2.40 13.92
N SER A 122 -8.49 -1.12 14.26
CA SER A 122 -9.61 -0.33 14.82
C SER A 122 -10.52 0.28 13.77
N VAL A 123 -10.01 0.59 12.58
CA VAL A 123 -10.81 1.18 11.49
C VAL A 123 -11.61 0.10 10.77
N LYS A 124 -12.93 0.21 10.82
CA LYS A 124 -13.87 -0.73 10.20
C LYS A 124 -13.65 -0.83 8.68
N GLN A 125 -13.41 -2.04 8.20
CA GLN A 125 -13.37 -2.31 6.76
C GLN A 125 -14.78 -2.24 6.15
N PRO A 126 -14.92 -1.71 4.92
CA PRO A 126 -16.20 -1.71 4.24
C PRO A 126 -16.56 -3.14 3.82
N THR A 127 -17.82 -3.51 4.06
CA THR A 127 -18.37 -4.78 3.56
C THR A 127 -18.90 -4.60 2.15
N PRO A 128 -18.86 -5.65 1.30
CA PRO A 128 -19.57 -5.64 0.03
C PRO A 128 -21.04 -5.34 0.31
N GLN A 129 -21.59 -4.31 -0.34
CA GLN A 129 -23.03 -4.10 -0.35
C GLN A 129 -23.59 -5.15 -1.30
N THR A 130 -24.15 -6.22 -0.76
CA THR A 130 -25.05 -7.07 -1.54
C THR A 130 -26.31 -6.24 -1.75
N GLU A 131 -26.39 -5.51 -2.87
CA GLU A 131 -27.69 -5.01 -3.32
C GLU A 131 -28.56 -6.25 -3.55
N GLY A 132 -29.52 -6.46 -2.63
CA GLY A 132 -30.51 -7.51 -2.75
C GLY A 132 -31.25 -7.33 -4.06
N ARG A 133 -31.13 -8.33 -4.94
CA ARG A 133 -32.15 -8.62 -5.94
C ARG A 133 -33.23 -9.48 -5.32
#